data_AF-A0A9D1J560-F1
#
_entry.id   AF-A0A9D1J560-F1
#
_cell.length_a   1.000
_cell.length_b   1.000
_cell.length_c   1.000
_cell.angle_alpha   90.00
_cell.angle_beta   90.00
_cell.angle_gamma   90.00
#
_symmetry.space_group_name_H-M   'P 1'
#
loop_
_entity.id
_entity.type
_entity.pdbx_description
1 polymer ?
#
loop_
_entity_poly.entity_id
_entity_poly.type
_entity_poly.pdbx_seq_one_letter_code
_entity_poly.pdbx_strand_id
1 'polypeptide(L)' 'AQVTQGGAVTAEFHAGSMESKLVRGLYACGEVLDIDGDCGGFNLQWAWSSGRLAGESCGRSLVKSEG' A
#
# COMPACT_ATOMS: atom_id res chain seq x y z
N ALA A 1 -19.87 5.19 1.31
CA ALA A 1 -18.72 5.63 2.12
C ALA A 1 -17.91 6.56 1.25
N GLN A 2 -17.50 7.68 1.83
CA GLN A 2 -16.89 8.83 1.18
C GLN A 2 -15.48 8.41 0.72
N VAL A 3 -15.32 8.24 -0.59
CA VAL A 3 -14.04 7.84 -1.20
C VAL A 3 -13.33 9.12 -1.59
N THR A 4 -12.05 9.23 -1.26
CA THR A 4 -11.22 10.31 -1.75
C THR A 4 -10.92 10.04 -3.23
N GLN A 5 -11.46 10.84 -4.17
CA GLN A 5 -10.97 10.81 -5.55
C GLN A 5 -9.56 11.41 -5.58
N GLY A 6 -8.56 10.55 -5.78
CA GLY A 6 -7.14 10.91 -5.82
C GLY A 6 -6.34 10.33 -4.65
N GLY A 7 -5.06 10.07 -4.92
CA GLY A 7 -4.09 9.49 -4.02
C GLY A 7 -2.74 9.36 -4.73
N ALA A 8 -1.75 8.75 -4.08
CA ALA A 8 -0.51 8.42 -4.76
C ALA A 8 -0.79 7.39 -5.87
N VAL A 9 -0.19 7.57 -7.05
CA VAL A 9 -0.46 6.73 -8.22
C VAL A 9 -0.08 5.29 -7.90
N THR A 10 -1.08 4.41 -7.82
CA THR A 10 -0.89 3.00 -7.41
C THR A 10 0.14 2.27 -8.28
N ALA A 11 0.23 2.63 -9.58
CA ALA A 11 1.21 2.06 -10.49
C ALA A 11 2.67 2.42 -10.15
N GLU A 12 2.91 3.44 -9.32
CA GLU A 12 4.23 3.81 -8.80
C GLU A 12 4.66 2.95 -7.60
N PHE A 13 3.85 1.97 -7.19
CA PHE A 13 4.18 1.05 -6.11
C PHE A 13 4.28 -0.39 -6.64
N HIS A 14 5.11 -1.20 -5.98
CA HIS A 14 5.22 -2.63 -6.27
C HIS A 14 4.04 -3.38 -5.67
N ALA A 15 3.19 -3.99 -6.49
CA ALA A 15 2.01 -4.72 -6.02
C ALA A 15 2.30 -5.86 -5.01
N GLY A 16 3.51 -6.44 -5.05
CA GLY A 16 3.92 -7.52 -4.16
C GLY A 16 4.55 -7.08 -2.83
N SER A 17 4.82 -5.79 -2.64
CA SER A 17 5.46 -5.29 -1.40
C SER A 17 4.90 -3.98 -0.88
N MET A 18 4.15 -3.26 -1.72
CA MET A 18 3.69 -1.89 -1.50
C MET A 18 4.82 -0.87 -1.34
N GLU A 19 6.06 -1.20 -1.74
CA GLU A 19 7.18 -0.26 -1.77
C GLU A 19 7.05 0.68 -2.97
N SER A 20 7.37 1.96 -2.78
CA SER A 20 7.47 2.93 -3.85
C SER A 20 8.59 2.55 -4.83
N LYS A 21 8.30 2.63 -6.12
CA LYS A 21 9.28 2.50 -7.21
C LYS A 21 10.18 3.73 -7.32
N LEU A 22 9.77 4.85 -6.72
CA LEU A 22 10.45 6.13 -6.80
C LEU A 22 11.36 6.37 -5.59
N VAL A 23 10.94 5.92 -4.40
CA VAL A 23 11.65 6.14 -3.14
C VAL A 23 11.83 4.82 -2.41
N ARG A 24 13.07 4.33 -2.33
CA ARG A 24 13.40 3.10 -1.59
C ARG A 24 13.07 3.27 -0.11
N GLY A 25 12.48 2.22 0.48
CA GLY A 25 12.08 2.21 1.89
C GLY A 25 10.79 2.99 2.21
N LEU A 26 10.16 3.62 1.22
CA LEU A 26 8.83 4.21 1.38
C LEU A 26 7.76 3.20 1.01
N TYR A 27 6.80 2.97 1.91
CA TYR A 27 5.66 2.08 1.69
C TYR A 27 4.35 2.84 1.90
N ALA A 28 3.33 2.50 1.12
CA ALA A 28 2.00 3.11 1.22
C ALA A 28 0.90 2.05 1.12
N CYS A 29 -0.24 2.26 1.77
CA CYS A 29 -1.35 1.30 1.79
C CYS A 29 -2.68 2.00 2.09
N GLY A 30 -3.79 1.33 1.78
CA GLY A 30 -5.13 1.86 2.01
C GLY A 30 -5.48 3.03 1.12
N GLU A 31 -6.32 3.93 1.63
CA GLU A 31 -6.95 5.02 0.86
C GLU A 31 -5.97 6.12 0.43
N VAL A 32 -4.73 6.12 0.93
CA VAL A 32 -3.68 7.03 0.44
C VAL A 32 -3.26 6.70 -1.00
N LEU A 33 -3.51 5.46 -1.46
CA LEU A 33 -3.29 5.02 -2.83
C LEU A 33 -4.56 5.27 -3.64
N ASP A 34 -4.37 5.67 -4.89
CA ASP A 34 -5.47 5.89 -5.85
C ASP A 34 -6.10 4.55 -6.25
N ILE A 35 -6.92 3.99 -5.35
CA ILE A 35 -7.72 2.79 -5.51
C ILE A 35 -9.12 3.06 -4.98
N ASP A 36 -10.09 3.03 -5.89
CA ASP A 36 -11.51 3.09 -5.58
C ASP A 36 -12.11 1.69 -5.57
N GLY A 37 -12.60 1.25 -4.41
CA GLY A 37 -13.46 0.07 -4.28
C GLY A 37 -14.94 0.44 -4.35
N ASP A 38 -15.74 -0.45 -4.96
CA ASP A 38 -17.19 -0.34 -4.94
C ASP A 38 -17.76 -0.30 -3.51
N CYS A 39 -19.01 0.15 -3.38
CA CYS A 39 -19.75 0.03 -2.13
C CYS A 39 -19.91 -1.47 -1.75
N GLY A 40 -19.79 -1.80 -0.46
CA GLY A 40 -19.89 -3.20 0.01
C GLY A 40 -18.69 -3.69 0.83
N GLY A 41 -17.81 -2.80 1.27
CA GLY A 41 -16.68 -3.14 2.15
C GLY A 41 -15.34 -3.38 1.44
N PHE A 42 -15.29 -3.21 0.11
CA PHE A 42 -14.07 -3.38 -0.68
C PHE A 42 -12.95 -2.42 -0.27
N ASN A 43 -13.27 -1.17 0.07
CA ASN A 43 -12.28 -0.20 0.59
C ASN A 43 -11.66 -0.65 1.91
N LEU A 44 -12.46 -1.26 2.81
CA LEU A 44 -11.93 -1.81 4.05
C LEU A 44 -11.06 -3.03 3.78
N GLN A 45 -11.52 -3.96 2.94
CA GLN A 45 -10.74 -5.12 2.54
C GLN A 45 -9.38 -4.71 1.92
N TRP A 46 -9.39 -3.67 1.10
CA TRP A 46 -8.19 -3.07 0.53
C TRP A 46 -7.27 -2.52 1.62
N ALA A 47 -7.79 -1.67 2.52
CA ALA A 47 -7.00 -1.10 3.62
C ALA A 47 -6.32 -2.18 4.48
N TRP A 48 -7.06 -3.23 4.86
CA TRP A 48 -6.50 -4.34 5.66
C TRP A 48 -5.45 -5.13 4.90
N SER A 49 -5.75 -5.53 3.66
CA SER A 49 -4.87 -6.41 2.87
C SER A 49 -3.58 -5.70 2.48
N SER A 50 -3.68 -4.46 2.00
CA SER A 50 -2.53 -3.63 1.64
C SER A 50 -1.67 -3.27 2.84
N GLY A 51 -2.29 -2.90 3.97
CA GLY A 51 -1.58 -2.55 5.19
C GLY A 51 -0.75 -3.70 5.76
N ARG A 52 -1.32 -4.91 5.77
CA ARG A 52 -0.59 -6.12 6.18
C ARG A 52 0.62 -6.38 5.29
N LEU A 53 0.46 -6.27 3.96
CA LEU A 53 1.54 -6.51 3.01
C LEU A 53 2.66 -5.47 3.12
N ALA A 54 2.31 -4.19 3.24
CA ALA A 54 3.25 -3.09 3.40
C ALA A 54 4.08 -3.26 4.70
N GLY A 55 3.42 -3.56 5.82
CA GLY A 55 4.08 -3.79 7.11
C GLY A 55 5.03 -4.98 7.09
N GLU A 56 4.61 -6.12 6.55
CA GLU A 56 5.46 -7.32 6.44
C GLU A 56 6.68 -7.08 5.53
N SER A 57 6.48 -6.36 4.42
CA SER A 57 7.55 -6.07 3.47
C SER A 57 8.58 -5.11 4.04
N CYS A 58 8.12 -4.05 4.71
CA CYS A 58 8.97 -3.09 5.43
C CYS A 58 9.79 -3.79 6.53
N GLY A 59 9.14 -4.61 7.36
CA GLY A 59 9.86 -5.38 8.39
C GLY A 59 10.94 -6.30 7.78
N ARG A 60 10.61 -6.99 6.69
CA ARG A 60 11.56 -7.89 6.01
C ARG A 60 12.72 -7.14 5.33
N SER A 61 12.49 -5.95 4.79
CA SER A 61 13.55 -5.16 4.15
C SER A 61 14.58 -4.67 5.16
N LEU A 62 14.16 -4.34 6.38
CA LEU A 62 15.06 -3.91 7.45
C LEU A 62 15.99 -5.06 7.91
N VAL A 63 15.44 -6.25 8.16
CA VAL A 63 16.23 -7.43 8.55
C VAL A 63 17.27 -7.80 7.48
N LYS A 64 16.94 -7.64 6.20
CA LYS A 64 17.88 -7.89 5.10
C LYS A 64 19.01 -6.87 5.00
N SER A 65 18.82 -5.66 5.52
CA SER A 65 19.84 -4.59 5.46
C SER A 65 20.88 -4.70 6.57
N GLU A 66 20.58 -5.48 7.62
CA GLU A 66 21.46 -5.69 8.79
C GLU A 66 22.34 -6.94 8.67
N GLY A 67 22.29 -7.66 7.54
CA GLY A 67 23.04 -8.90 7.28
C GLY A 67 24.09 -8.78 6.20
#